data_AF-A0A0F2T5E6-F1
#
_entry.id   AF-A0A0F2T5E6-F1
#
_cell.length_a   1.000
_cell.length_b   1.000
_cell.length_c   1.000
_cell.angle_alpha   90.00
_cell.angle_beta   90.00
_cell.angle_gamma   90.00
#
_symmetry.space_group_name_H-M   'P 1'
#
loop_
_entity.id
_entity.type
_entity.pdbx_description
1 polymer ?
#
loop_
_entity_poly.entity_id
_entity_poly.type
_entity_poly.pdbx_seq_one_letter_code
_entity_poly.pdbx_strand_id
1 'polypeptide(L)'
;PAKWDAVRALDVPTERIANSRDLGFRDAFREATGGAGVDVVLNSLAGEFVDASLELLPRGGRFLEMGKTDLRDPEAVARQHAGVRYRSYDLV
;
A
#
# COMPACT_ATOMS: atom_id res chain seq x y z
N PRO A 1 9.70 12.80 1.85
CA PRO A 1 11.09 13.18 2.20
C PRO A 1 11.27 13.85 3.58
N ALA A 2 10.57 14.96 3.90
CA ALA A 2 10.82 15.71 5.15
C ALA A 2 10.62 14.92 6.47
N LYS A 3 9.85 13.82 6.44
CA LYS A 3 9.58 12.97 7.61
C LYS A 3 10.44 11.72 7.69
N TRP A 4 11.35 11.50 6.74
CA TRP A 4 12.09 10.23 6.65
C TRP A 4 13.00 10.01 7.85
N ASP A 5 13.59 11.06 8.42
CA ASP A 5 14.45 10.93 9.60
C ASP A 5 13.68 10.42 10.83
N ALA A 6 12.43 10.85 11.00
CA ALA A 6 11.56 10.33 12.06
C ALA A 6 11.25 8.83 11.87
N VAL A 7 11.11 8.37 10.62
CA VAL A 7 10.86 6.95 10.31
C VAL A 7 12.12 6.11 10.52
N ARG A 8 13.29 6.62 10.13
CA ARG A 8 14.59 5.97 10.39
C ARG A 8 14.89 5.86 11.88
N ALA A 9 14.49 6.86 12.67
CA ALA A 9 14.61 6.82 14.13
C ALA A 9 13.75 5.73 14.79
N LEU A 10 12.83 5.10 14.05
CA LEU A 10 12.06 3.92 14.46
C LEU A 10 12.67 2.61 13.92
N ASP A 11 13.95 2.64 13.49
CA ASP A 11 14.71 1.51 12.97
C ASP A 11 14.12 0.86 11.70
N VAL A 12 13.38 1.64 10.90
CA VAL A 12 12.92 1.19 9.58
C VAL A 12 14.08 1.27 8.58
N PRO A 13 14.47 0.17 7.90
CA PRO A 13 15.51 0.18 6.88
C PRO A 13 15.20 1.16 5.74
N THR A 14 16.21 1.83 5.19
CA THR A 14 16.02 2.87 4.17
C THR A 14 15.35 2.31 2.90
N GLU A 15 15.65 1.06 2.55
CA GLU A 15 15.07 0.34 1.40
C GLU A 15 13.57 0.07 1.57
N ARG A 16 13.03 0.25 2.78
CA ARG A 16 11.60 0.15 3.11
C ARG A 16 10.93 1.50 3.34
N ILE A 17 11.60 2.60 2.97
CA ILE A 17 11.06 3.95 3.05
C ILE A 17 10.95 4.52 1.64
N ALA A 18 9.75 4.97 1.27
CA ALA A 18 9.50 5.59 -0.04
C ALA A 18 8.70 6.90 0.08
N ASN A 19 8.55 7.63 -1.03
CA ASN A 19 7.84 8.90 -1.04
C ASN A 19 6.32 8.66 -1.16
N SER A 20 5.55 9.18 -0.21
CA SER A 20 4.09 9.07 -0.20
C SER A 20 3.39 10.15 -1.04
N ARG A 21 4.14 10.91 -1.85
CA ARG A 21 3.64 12.03 -2.68
C ARG A 21 3.76 11.78 -4.17
N ASP A 22 4.35 10.66 -4.55
CA ASP A 22 4.45 10.19 -5.91
C ASP A 22 4.22 8.68 -5.92
N LEU A 23 4.05 8.11 -7.11
CA LEU A 23 3.84 6.67 -7.29
C LEU A 23 5.14 5.84 -7.27
N GLY A 24 6.30 6.48 -7.07
CA GLY A 24 7.60 5.81 -7.09
C GLY A 24 7.76 4.77 -5.98
N PHE A 25 6.94 4.83 -4.92
CA PHE A 25 6.93 3.82 -3.86
C PHE A 25 6.63 2.41 -4.38
N ARG A 26 5.81 2.29 -5.42
CA ARG A 26 5.47 0.99 -5.99
C ARG A 26 6.72 0.28 -6.50
N ASP A 27 7.51 0.99 -7.28
CA ASP A 27 8.70 0.42 -7.93
C ASP A 27 9.79 0.18 -6.89
N ALA A 28 9.98 1.12 -5.95
CA ALA A 28 10.91 0.97 -4.84
C ALA A 28 10.63 -0.29 -3.99
N PHE A 29 9.36 -0.53 -3.61
CA PHE A 29 9.02 -1.70 -2.81
C PHE A 29 9.04 -2.99 -3.62
N ARG A 30 8.74 -2.96 -4.92
CA ARG A 30 8.94 -4.12 -5.80
C ARG A 30 10.41 -4.50 -5.86
N GLU A 31 11.31 -3.55 -6.04
CA GLU A 31 12.75 -3.79 -6.07
C GLU A 31 13.25 -4.34 -4.72
N ALA A 32 12.91 -3.69 -3.61
CA ALA A 32 13.32 -4.09 -2.27
C ALA A 32 12.84 -5.50 -1.86
N THR A 33 11.79 -6.02 -2.52
CA THR A 33 11.22 -7.35 -2.26
C THR A 33 11.58 -8.37 -3.35
N GLY A 34 12.44 -8.03 -4.31
CA GLY A 34 12.76 -8.92 -5.44
C GLY A 34 11.53 -9.29 -6.27
N GLY A 35 10.57 -8.37 -6.40
CA GLY A 35 9.31 -8.57 -7.09
C GLY A 35 8.24 -9.30 -6.27
N ALA A 36 8.55 -9.70 -5.03
CA ALA A 36 7.57 -10.38 -4.20
C ALA A 36 6.43 -9.45 -3.75
N GLY A 37 6.62 -8.14 -3.67
CA GLY A 37 5.62 -7.25 -3.08
C GLY A 37 5.39 -7.57 -1.60
N VAL A 38 4.18 -7.32 -1.11
CA VAL A 38 3.81 -7.47 0.30
C VAL A 38 2.58 -8.36 0.47
N ASP A 39 2.30 -8.78 1.70
CA ASP A 39 1.12 -9.59 2.03
C ASP A 39 -0.04 -8.74 2.57
N VAL A 40 0.29 -7.56 3.13
CA VAL A 40 -0.65 -6.63 3.73
C VAL A 40 -0.29 -5.20 3.35
N VAL A 41 -1.30 -4.44 2.92
CA VAL A 41 -1.24 -2.99 2.76
C VAL A 41 -2.17 -2.36 3.80
N LEU A 42 -1.64 -1.42 4.58
CA LEU A 42 -2.42 -0.49 5.40
C LEU A 42 -2.39 0.87 4.70
N ASN A 43 -3.49 1.25 4.07
CA ASN A 43 -3.59 2.43 3.22
C ASN A 43 -4.29 3.59 3.94
N SER A 44 -3.82 4.81 3.64
CA SER A 44 -4.49 6.06 3.97
C SER A 44 -4.38 7.10 2.83
N LEU A 45 -4.01 6.66 1.63
CA LEU A 45 -3.89 7.48 0.42
C LEU A 45 -5.13 7.28 -0.47
N ALA A 46 -5.30 8.11 -1.49
CA ALA A 46 -6.49 8.11 -2.35
C ALA A 46 -6.12 8.13 -3.85
N GLY A 47 -7.07 7.82 -4.72
CA GLY A 47 -6.91 7.87 -6.17
C GLY A 47 -5.91 6.83 -6.68
N GLU A 48 -5.04 7.25 -7.59
CA GLU A 48 -4.01 6.41 -8.23
C GLU A 48 -3.06 5.73 -7.22
N PHE A 49 -2.93 6.26 -6.01
CA PHE A 49 -2.14 5.66 -4.94
C PHE A 49 -2.77 4.37 -4.41
N VAL A 50 -4.10 4.24 -4.43
CA VAL A 50 -4.81 3.00 -4.07
C VAL A 50 -4.48 1.92 -5.08
N ASP A 51 -4.56 2.25 -6.37
CA ASP A 51 -4.30 1.34 -7.47
C ASP A 51 -2.84 0.85 -7.44
N ALA A 52 -1.88 1.77 -7.30
CA ALA A 52 -0.46 1.43 -7.15
C ALA A 52 -0.16 0.59 -5.89
N SER A 53 -0.93 0.78 -4.81
CA SER A 53 -0.79 -0.02 -3.60
C SER A 53 -1.39 -1.42 -3.76
N LEU A 54 -2.49 -1.59 -4.49
CA LEU A 54 -3.05 -2.90 -4.84
C LEU A 54 -2.09 -3.71 -5.73
N GLU A 55 -1.35 -3.04 -6.61
CA GLU A 55 -0.29 -3.66 -7.43
C GLU A 55 0.87 -4.22 -6.59
N LEU A 56 1.00 -3.86 -5.31
CA LEU A 56 1.99 -4.44 -4.39
C LEU A 56 1.53 -5.76 -3.76
N LEU A 57 0.34 -6.25 -4.09
CA LEU A 57 -0.21 -7.55 -3.64
C LEU A 57 -0.26 -8.58 -4.78
N PRO A 58 0.84 -8.87 -5.50
CA PRO A 58 0.80 -9.67 -6.74
C PRO A 58 0.40 -11.14 -6.52
N ARG A 59 0.45 -11.62 -5.27
CA ARG A 59 0.04 -12.98 -4.88
C ARG A 59 -1.29 -12.99 -4.12
N GLY A 60 -2.09 -11.93 -4.25
CA GLY A 60 -3.20 -11.66 -3.34
C GLY A 60 -2.70 -11.09 -2.00
N GLY A 61 -3.61 -10.99 -1.02
CA GLY A 61 -3.26 -10.45 0.29
C GLY A 61 -4.40 -9.72 0.97
N ARG A 62 -4.07 -8.81 1.89
CA ARG A 62 -5.04 -7.99 2.62
C ARG A 62 -4.79 -6.52 2.34
N PHE A 63 -5.82 -5.83 1.88
CA PHE A 63 -5.80 -4.38 1.71
C PHE A 63 -6.71 -3.76 2.76
N LEU A 64 -6.13 -3.02 3.70
CA LEU A 64 -6.81 -2.35 4.80
C LEU A 64 -6.87 -0.85 4.49
N GLU A 65 -8.07 -0.34 4.24
CA GLU A 65 -8.30 1.07 3.91
C GLU A 65 -8.71 1.86 5.16
N MET A 66 -7.93 2.89 5.52
CA MET A 66 -8.26 3.83 6.59
C MET A 66 -8.88 5.14 6.07
N GLY A 67 -8.71 5.43 4.77
CA GLY A 67 -9.31 6.56 4.09
C GLY A 67 -10.83 6.38 3.93
N LYS A 68 -11.57 7.48 4.08
CA LYS A 68 -13.05 7.46 3.99
C LYS A 68 -13.59 8.02 2.68
N THR A 69 -12.74 8.68 1.89
CA THR A 69 -13.17 9.50 0.75
C THR A 69 -13.06 8.79 -0.60
N ASP A 70 -12.23 7.75 -0.71
CA ASP A 70 -12.04 6.97 -1.95
C ASP A 70 -12.18 5.47 -1.68
N LEU A 71 -13.32 5.08 -1.08
CA LEU A 71 -13.60 3.68 -0.80
C LEU A 71 -13.87 2.92 -2.09
N ARG A 72 -13.18 1.79 -2.28
CA ARG A 72 -13.41 0.86 -3.38
C ARG A 72 -14.39 -0.24 -2.98
N ASP A 73 -15.12 -0.75 -3.97
CA ASP A 73 -15.98 -1.92 -3.82
C ASP A 73 -15.12 -3.19 -3.64
N PRO A 74 -15.25 -3.93 -2.52
CA PRO A 74 -14.49 -5.15 -2.28
C PRO A 74 -14.62 -6.20 -3.40
N GLU A 75 -15.80 -6.34 -4.00
CA GLU A 75 -16.02 -7.32 -5.07
C GLU A 75 -15.34 -6.90 -6.37
N ALA A 76 -15.39 -5.61 -6.71
CA ALA A 76 -14.63 -5.06 -7.83
C ALA A 76 -13.12 -5.29 -7.64
N VAL A 77 -12.58 -5.00 -6.45
CA VAL A 77 -11.16 -5.23 -6.14
C VAL A 77 -10.80 -6.71 -6.27
N ALA A 78 -11.61 -7.62 -5.71
CA ALA A 78 -11.32 -9.05 -5.79
C ALA A 78 -11.33 -9.60 -7.24
N ARG A 79 -12.16 -9.02 -8.12
CA ARG A 79 -12.16 -9.36 -9.56
C ARG A 79 -10.92 -8.86 -10.30
N GLN A 80 -10.44 -7.66 -9.96
CA GLN A 80 -9.28 -7.04 -10.61
C GLN A 80 -7.94 -7.53 -10.06
N HIS A 81 -7.91 -7.85 -8.76
CA HIS A 81 -6.72 -8.28 -8.03
C HIS A 81 -7.01 -9.62 -7.35
N ALA A 82 -6.76 -10.70 -8.10
CA ALA A 82 -7.05 -12.06 -7.66
C ALA A 82 -6.45 -12.36 -6.27
N GLY A 83 -7.28 -12.83 -5.34
CA GLY A 83 -6.86 -13.20 -3.99
C GLY A 83 -6.66 -12.02 -3.02
N VAL A 84 -6.93 -10.78 -3.44
CA VAL A 84 -6.93 -9.63 -2.53
C VAL A 84 -8.26 -9.55 -1.77
N ARG A 85 -8.17 -9.44 -0.45
CA ARG A 85 -9.30 -9.08 0.42
C ARG A 85 -9.18 -7.61 0.80
N TYR A 86 -10.11 -6.81 0.30
CA TYR A 86 -10.22 -5.40 0.64
C TYR A 86 -11.17 -5.20 1.84
N ARG A 87 -10.76 -4.39 2.80
CA ARG A 87 -11.59 -4.00 3.95
C ARG A 87 -11.32 -2.56 4.33
N SER A 88 -12.36 -1.74 4.39
CA SER A 88 -12.30 -0.44 5.03
C SER A 88 -12.46 -0.57 6.54
N TYR A 89 -11.72 0.24 7.30
CA TYR A 89 -11.76 0.27 8.75
C TYR A 89 -11.89 1.70 9.26
N ASP A 90 -12.80 1.90 10.20
CA ASP A 90 -12.91 3.16 10.95
C ASP A 90 -12.29 2.95 12.34
N LEU A 91 -11.32 3.79 12.67
CA LEU A 91 -10.72 3.83 14.01
C LEU A 91 -11.55 4.81 14.85
N VAL A 92 -12.65 4.30 15.40
CA VAL A 92 -13.45 4.97 16.44
C VAL A 92 -12.77 4.86 17.80
#